data_AF-A0A9D0XMN1-F1
#
_entry.id   AF-A0A9D0XMN1-F1
#
_cell.length_a   1.000
_cell.length_b   1.000
_cell.length_c   1.000
_cell.angle_alpha   90.00
_cell.angle_beta   90.00
_cell.angle_gamma   90.00
#
_symmetry.space_group_name_H-M   'P 1'
#
loop_
_entity.id
_entity.type
_entity.pdbx_description
1 polymer ?
#
loop_
_entity_poly.entity_id
_entity_poly.type
_entity_poly.pdbx_seq_one_letter_code
_entity_poly.pdbx_strand_id
1 'polypeptide(L)'
;MAEYIRYRVKATLLTPLHIGTGQDLLHKYDFAVHGGRTWRLNEEALLEAQGVDDPALAERLAKIPPADLLQEPEDFRPGSPFFRYIARGVPRSVAEGAQVREQLKDVHDRPYLPGTSLKGALRTAIAWHAWGALGLQPRRARLKPNPRFAAQDYERTIFGKDPNHDLLRALHVEDSQPVGKDRLILLNVRVLHRSG
;
A
#
# COMPACT_ATOMS: atom_id res chain seq x y z
N MET A 1 22.81 -10.71 28.76
CA MET A 1 21.85 -9.93 27.95
C MET A 1 22.51 -9.69 26.61
N ALA A 2 21.87 -10.05 25.50
CA ALA A 2 22.45 -9.76 24.19
C ALA A 2 22.52 -8.24 24.00
N GLU A 3 23.72 -7.74 23.73
CA GLU A 3 23.97 -6.32 23.49
C GLU A 3 23.57 -6.02 22.04
N TYR A 4 22.56 -5.18 21.85
CA TYR A 4 22.10 -4.76 20.53
C TYR A 4 22.53 -3.32 20.26
N ILE A 5 23.02 -3.05 19.05
CA ILE A 5 23.27 -1.68 18.61
C ILE A 5 21.97 -1.12 18.03
N ARG A 6 21.48 -0.02 18.62
CA ARG A 6 20.26 0.65 18.15
C ARG A 6 20.61 1.84 17.26
N TYR A 7 20.02 1.86 16.08
CA TYR A 7 20.09 3.00 15.16
C TYR A 7 18.74 3.71 15.13
N ARG A 8 18.78 5.05 15.09
CA ARG A 8 17.60 5.87 14.81
C ARG A 8 17.72 6.38 13.37
N VAL A 9 16.78 5.98 12.53
CA VAL A 9 16.76 6.34 11.11
C VAL A 9 15.63 7.33 10.86
N LYS A 10 15.95 8.41 10.15
CA LYS A 10 14.95 9.33 9.58
C LYS A 10 14.90 9.10 8.07
N ALA A 11 13.77 8.63 7.56
CA ALA A 11 13.53 8.54 6.13
C ALA A 11 12.83 9.81 5.63
N THR A 12 13.14 10.23 4.39
CA THR A 12 12.46 11.34 3.71
C THR A 12 12.10 10.88 2.31
N LEU A 13 10.85 11.03 1.92
CA LEU A 13 10.40 10.69 0.58
C LEU A 13 10.82 11.79 -0.39
N LEU A 14 11.60 11.41 -1.40
CA LEU A 14 12.02 12.31 -2.49
C LEU A 14 11.08 12.24 -3.69
N THR A 15 10.37 11.13 -3.83
CA THR A 15 9.36 10.87 -4.86
C THR A 15 8.12 10.27 -4.23
N PRO A 16 6.97 10.26 -4.93
CA PRO A 16 5.81 9.52 -4.48
C PRO A 16 6.16 8.05 -4.22
N LEU A 17 5.65 7.51 -3.11
CA LEU A 17 5.86 6.12 -2.70
C LEU A 17 4.49 5.45 -2.57
N HIS A 18 4.37 4.27 -3.16
CA HIS A 18 3.19 3.41 -2.98
C HIS A 18 3.63 2.05 -2.41
N ILE A 19 3.00 1.65 -1.31
CA ILE A 19 3.10 0.33 -0.71
C ILE A 19 1.66 -0.17 -0.56
N GLY A 20 1.30 -1.17 -1.37
CA GLY A 20 -0.08 -1.63 -1.47
C GLY A 20 -0.53 -2.49 -0.29
N THR A 21 -1.81 -2.42 0.07
CA THR A 21 -2.47 -3.40 0.96
C THR A 21 -2.78 -4.71 0.24
N GLY A 22 -2.79 -4.70 -1.09
CA GLY A 22 -3.33 -5.77 -1.92
C GLY A 22 -4.83 -5.62 -2.21
N GLN A 23 -5.47 -4.56 -1.69
CA GLN A 23 -6.87 -4.23 -1.99
C GLN A 23 -6.94 -3.12 -3.05
N ASP A 24 -7.98 -3.23 -3.89
CA ASP A 24 -8.36 -2.20 -4.84
C ASP A 24 -9.63 -1.50 -4.34
N LEU A 25 -9.62 -0.18 -4.36
CA LEU A 25 -10.78 0.65 -4.08
C LEU A 25 -11.56 0.88 -5.36
N LEU A 26 -12.88 0.80 -5.31
CA LEU A 26 -13.78 0.94 -6.45
C LEU A 26 -14.51 2.28 -6.43
N HIS A 27 -14.55 2.94 -7.58
CA HIS A 27 -15.30 4.18 -7.73
C HIS A 27 -16.80 3.94 -7.51
N LYS A 28 -17.42 4.85 -6.75
CA LYS A 28 -18.77 4.83 -6.18
C LYS A 28 -19.03 3.87 -5.01
N TYR A 29 -18.15 2.89 -4.78
CA TYR A 29 -18.30 1.94 -3.68
C TYR A 29 -17.37 2.25 -2.51
N ASP A 30 -16.10 2.52 -2.79
CA ASP A 30 -15.09 2.86 -1.80
C ASP A 30 -14.73 4.35 -1.85
N PHE A 31 -14.85 4.98 -3.00
CA PHE A 31 -14.51 6.40 -3.13
C PHE A 31 -15.43 7.13 -4.10
N ALA A 32 -15.59 8.43 -3.86
CA ALA A 32 -16.23 9.36 -4.77
C ALA A 32 -15.21 10.36 -5.34
N VAL A 33 -15.51 10.91 -6.51
CA VAL A 33 -14.70 11.98 -7.13
C VAL A 33 -15.52 13.25 -7.17
N HIS A 34 -15.05 14.28 -6.48
CA HIS A 34 -15.76 15.57 -6.41
C HIS A 34 -14.76 16.72 -6.22
N GLY A 35 -14.96 17.83 -6.93
CA GLY A 35 -14.13 19.03 -6.80
C GLY A 35 -12.64 18.81 -7.11
N GLY A 36 -12.33 17.91 -8.06
CA GLY A 36 -10.93 17.58 -8.43
C GLY A 36 -10.17 16.79 -7.36
N ARG A 37 -10.88 16.15 -6.43
CA ARG A 37 -10.32 15.33 -5.36
C ARG A 37 -10.99 13.96 -5.31
N THR A 38 -10.30 13.01 -4.70
CA THR A 38 -10.83 11.69 -4.39
C THR A 38 -11.17 11.60 -2.91
N TRP A 39 -12.40 11.25 -2.60
CA TRP A 39 -12.96 11.18 -1.26
C TRP A 39 -13.14 9.72 -0.87
N ARG A 40 -12.37 9.20 0.09
CA ARG A 40 -12.55 7.82 0.58
C ARG A 40 -13.81 7.81 1.44
N LEU A 41 -14.80 7.04 1.01
CA LEU A 41 -16.06 6.87 1.73
C LEU A 41 -15.82 6.27 3.11
N ASN A 42 -16.71 6.61 4.02
CA ASN A 42 -16.93 5.90 5.27
C ASN A 42 -18.27 5.16 5.12
N GLU A 43 -18.20 3.96 4.57
CA GLU A 43 -19.36 3.14 4.20
C GLU A 43 -20.20 2.80 5.43
N GLU A 44 -19.56 2.55 6.57
CA GLU A 44 -20.23 2.30 7.84
C GLU A 44 -21.08 3.51 8.26
N ALA A 45 -20.49 4.70 8.33
CA ALA A 45 -21.23 5.91 8.67
C ALA A 45 -22.33 6.27 7.66
N LEU A 46 -22.12 5.98 6.37
CA LEU A 46 -23.13 6.17 5.34
C LEU A 46 -24.33 5.26 5.52
N LEU A 47 -24.09 3.97 5.81
CA LEU A 47 -25.14 2.99 6.06
C LEU A 47 -25.87 3.28 7.37
N GLU A 48 -25.16 3.60 8.45
CA GLU A 48 -25.77 3.98 9.73
C GLU A 48 -26.74 5.16 9.58
N ALA A 49 -26.39 6.16 8.77
CA ALA A 49 -27.25 7.32 8.53
C ALA A 49 -28.56 6.98 7.79
N GLN A 50 -28.65 5.83 7.13
CA GLN A 50 -29.90 5.38 6.48
C GLN A 50 -30.88 4.71 7.45
N GLY A 51 -30.47 4.43 8.71
CA GLY A 51 -31.33 3.76 9.69
C GLY A 51 -31.71 2.33 9.27
N VAL A 52 -30.70 1.52 8.92
CA VAL A 52 -30.89 0.17 8.38
C VAL A 52 -31.27 -0.84 9.48
N ASP A 53 -32.43 -0.65 10.10
CA ASP A 53 -33.04 -1.63 11.02
C ASP A 53 -34.00 -2.59 10.27
N ASP A 54 -34.46 -2.19 9.07
CA ASP A 54 -35.36 -2.97 8.22
C ASP A 54 -34.58 -3.79 7.16
N PRO A 55 -34.70 -5.13 7.15
CA PRO A 55 -34.09 -6.00 6.15
C PRO A 55 -34.46 -5.67 4.70
N ALA A 56 -35.68 -5.19 4.44
CA ALA A 56 -36.10 -4.83 3.08
C ALA A 56 -35.42 -3.55 2.58
N LEU A 57 -35.17 -2.60 3.47
CA LEU A 57 -34.38 -1.40 3.19
C LEU A 57 -32.91 -1.78 2.94
N ALA A 58 -32.35 -2.68 3.75
CA ALA A 58 -30.98 -3.18 3.58
C ALA A 58 -30.76 -3.80 2.18
N GLU A 59 -31.69 -4.63 1.71
CA GLU A 59 -31.58 -5.26 0.39
C GLU A 59 -31.66 -4.24 -0.77
N ARG A 60 -32.45 -3.18 -0.59
CA ARG A 60 -32.52 -2.08 -1.56
C ARG A 60 -31.23 -1.27 -1.58
N LEU A 61 -30.70 -0.92 -0.41
CA LEU A 61 -29.45 -0.18 -0.27
C LEU A 61 -28.26 -0.96 -0.82
N ALA A 62 -28.22 -2.29 -0.67
CA ALA A 62 -27.17 -3.14 -1.22
C ALA A 62 -27.05 -3.07 -2.77
N LYS A 63 -28.09 -2.57 -3.46
CA LYS A 63 -28.11 -2.41 -4.92
C LYS A 63 -27.73 -0.99 -5.36
N ILE A 64 -27.56 -0.06 -4.42
CA ILE A 64 -27.22 1.34 -4.67
C ILE A 64 -25.74 1.54 -4.33
N PRO A 65 -24.92 2.10 -5.24
CA PRO A 65 -23.56 2.47 -4.90
C PRO A 65 -23.55 3.48 -3.72
N PRO A 66 -22.76 3.25 -2.65
CA PRO A 66 -22.71 4.14 -1.48
C PRO A 66 -22.52 5.62 -1.79
N ALA A 67 -21.75 5.96 -2.84
CA ALA A 67 -21.57 7.35 -3.24
C ALA A 67 -22.87 8.01 -3.75
N ASP A 68 -23.80 7.24 -4.30
CA ASP A 68 -25.08 7.74 -4.82
C ASP A 68 -26.08 8.04 -3.66
N LEU A 69 -25.72 7.72 -2.41
CA LEU A 69 -26.47 8.11 -1.20
C LEU A 69 -26.08 9.49 -0.64
N LEU A 70 -24.99 10.09 -1.16
CA LEU A 70 -24.52 11.40 -0.73
C LEU A 70 -25.35 12.52 -1.34
N GLN A 71 -25.54 13.60 -0.57
CA GLN A 71 -26.18 14.83 -1.02
C GLN A 71 -25.13 15.83 -1.51
N GLU A 72 -25.28 16.29 -2.75
CA GLU A 72 -24.44 17.33 -3.33
C GLU A 72 -25.12 18.70 -3.26
N PRO A 73 -24.45 19.76 -2.78
CA PRO A 73 -23.04 19.82 -2.31
C PRO A 73 -22.82 19.57 -0.80
N GLU A 74 -23.87 19.34 -0.02
CA GLU A 74 -23.87 19.42 1.44
C GLU A 74 -22.89 18.47 2.12
N ASP A 75 -22.78 17.24 1.61
CA ASP A 75 -21.96 16.20 2.21
C ASP A 75 -20.48 16.35 1.84
N PHE A 76 -20.18 16.87 0.64
CA PHE A 76 -18.83 17.00 0.09
C PHE A 76 -18.03 18.16 0.69
N ARG A 77 -17.87 18.13 2.01
CA ARG A 77 -17.12 19.11 2.81
C ARG A 77 -16.10 18.44 3.74
N PRO A 78 -14.94 19.07 3.98
CA PRO A 78 -14.01 18.58 4.99
C PRO A 78 -14.69 18.44 6.37
N GLY A 79 -14.48 17.30 7.02
CA GLY A 79 -15.07 16.99 8.33
C GLY A 79 -16.45 16.30 8.27
N SER A 80 -17.02 16.09 7.09
CA SER A 80 -18.19 15.22 6.95
C SER A 80 -17.88 13.79 7.45
N PRO A 81 -18.78 13.17 8.24
CA PRO A 81 -18.56 11.83 8.79
C PRO A 81 -18.58 10.74 7.71
N PHE A 82 -19.14 11.02 6.53
CA PHE A 82 -19.25 10.10 5.40
C PHE A 82 -17.94 9.90 4.64
N PHE A 83 -16.86 10.55 5.05
CA PHE A 83 -15.55 10.39 4.42
C PHE A 83 -14.45 10.12 5.46
N ARG A 84 -13.69 9.05 5.23
CA ARG A 84 -12.52 8.70 6.06
C ARG A 84 -11.39 9.70 5.86
N TYR A 85 -11.15 10.11 4.61
CA TYR A 85 -10.15 11.11 4.23
C TYR A 85 -10.35 11.60 2.80
N ILE A 86 -9.64 12.67 2.45
CA ILE A 86 -9.65 13.30 1.13
C ILE A 86 -8.23 13.27 0.58
N ALA A 87 -8.04 12.63 -0.58
CA ALA A 87 -6.78 12.60 -1.30
C ALA A 87 -6.78 13.62 -2.43
N ARG A 88 -5.61 14.24 -2.68
CA ARG A 88 -5.41 15.10 -3.85
C ARG A 88 -5.25 14.25 -5.11
N GLY A 89 -5.78 14.73 -6.23
CA GLY A 89 -5.75 14.00 -7.51
C GLY A 89 -7.04 13.24 -7.76
N VAL A 90 -7.21 12.82 -9.01
CA VAL A 90 -8.38 12.07 -9.50
C VAL A 90 -7.91 10.88 -10.34
N PRO A 91 -8.61 9.74 -10.29
CA PRO A 91 -8.30 8.62 -11.17
C PRO A 91 -8.51 9.02 -12.62
N ARG A 92 -7.75 8.38 -13.53
CA ARG A 92 -7.88 8.61 -14.97
C ARG A 92 -9.29 8.31 -15.48
N SER A 93 -9.92 7.27 -14.94
CA SER A 93 -11.30 6.92 -15.23
C SER A 93 -12.17 7.25 -14.04
N VAL A 94 -13.30 7.90 -14.31
CA VAL A 94 -14.39 8.15 -13.35
C VAL A 94 -15.62 7.30 -13.67
N ALA A 95 -15.47 6.27 -14.50
CA ALA A 95 -16.53 5.28 -14.68
C ALA A 95 -16.81 4.56 -13.36
N GLU A 96 -18.05 4.10 -13.17
CA GLU A 96 -18.41 3.25 -12.04
C GLU A 96 -17.52 1.99 -12.00
N GLY A 97 -17.04 1.62 -10.81
CA GLY A 97 -16.12 0.49 -10.64
C GLY A 97 -14.68 0.75 -11.09
N ALA A 98 -14.32 1.97 -11.52
CA ALA A 98 -12.92 2.31 -11.78
C ALA A 98 -12.06 2.08 -10.53
N GLN A 99 -10.90 1.47 -10.70
CA GLN A 99 -10.09 0.95 -9.61
C GLN A 99 -8.94 1.87 -9.22
N VAL A 100 -8.66 1.97 -7.92
CA VAL A 100 -7.50 2.64 -7.34
C VAL A 100 -6.81 1.70 -6.37
N ARG A 101 -5.51 1.46 -6.54
CA ARG A 101 -4.74 0.62 -5.62
C ARG A 101 -4.58 1.30 -4.28
N GLU A 102 -4.96 0.61 -3.23
CA GLU A 102 -4.96 1.19 -1.90
C GLU A 102 -3.55 1.26 -1.29
N GLN A 103 -3.20 2.42 -0.72
CA GLN A 103 -2.01 2.58 0.10
C GLN A 103 -2.19 1.91 1.47
N LEU A 104 -1.16 1.20 1.95
CA LEU A 104 -1.07 0.64 3.28
C LEU A 104 -1.06 1.73 4.36
N LYS A 105 -1.90 1.52 5.38
CA LYS A 105 -2.21 2.45 6.48
C LYS A 105 -2.44 1.66 7.77
N ASP A 106 -2.43 2.35 8.90
CA ASP A 106 -2.94 1.82 10.17
C ASP A 106 -4.48 1.88 10.23
N VAL A 107 -5.05 1.41 11.35
CA VAL A 107 -6.51 1.41 11.60
C VAL A 107 -7.13 2.81 11.65
N HIS A 108 -6.32 3.86 11.77
CA HIS A 108 -6.76 5.26 11.81
C HIS A 108 -6.53 5.99 10.48
N ASP A 109 -6.35 5.25 9.39
CA ASP A 109 -6.07 5.76 8.03
C ASP A 109 -4.74 6.52 7.89
N ARG A 110 -3.78 6.28 8.79
CA ARG A 110 -2.48 6.94 8.72
C ARG A 110 -1.47 6.06 8.00
N PRO A 111 -0.91 6.48 6.84
CA PRO A 111 0.12 5.73 6.16
C PRO A 111 1.40 5.67 6.98
N TYR A 112 2.11 4.55 6.92
CA TYR A 112 3.41 4.35 7.52
C TYR A 112 4.31 3.55 6.57
N LEU A 113 5.61 3.54 6.82
CA LEU A 113 6.58 2.70 6.11
C LEU A 113 6.76 1.39 6.89
N PRO A 114 6.35 0.23 6.35
CA PRO A 114 6.57 -1.04 7.01
C PRO A 114 8.05 -1.36 7.14
N GLY A 115 8.44 -1.85 8.30
CA GLY A 115 9.78 -2.34 8.56
C GLY A 115 10.15 -3.49 7.62
N THR A 116 9.18 -4.32 7.22
CA THR A 116 9.37 -5.38 6.23
C THR A 116 9.69 -4.85 4.83
N SER A 117 9.00 -3.79 4.38
CA SER A 117 9.28 -3.14 3.09
C SER A 117 10.66 -2.48 3.08
N LEU A 118 11.00 -1.73 4.13
CA LEU A 118 12.33 -1.12 4.27
C LEU A 118 13.43 -2.18 4.37
N LYS A 119 13.21 -3.23 5.17
CA LYS A 119 14.15 -4.36 5.29
C LYS A 119 14.32 -5.10 3.97
N GLY A 120 13.27 -5.20 3.15
CA GLY A 120 13.35 -5.73 1.79
C GLY A 120 14.28 -4.89 0.89
N ALA A 121 14.14 -3.57 0.91
CA ALA A 121 15.01 -2.67 0.15
C ALA A 121 16.48 -2.76 0.62
N LEU A 122 16.72 -2.81 1.93
CA LEU A 122 18.03 -3.02 2.52
C LEU A 122 18.62 -4.39 2.14
N ARG A 123 17.81 -5.45 2.17
CA ARG A 123 18.20 -6.80 1.72
C ARG A 123 18.71 -6.75 0.29
N THR A 124 18.02 -6.08 -0.62
CA THR A 124 18.48 -5.95 -2.02
C THR A 124 19.81 -5.21 -2.13
N ALA A 125 19.98 -4.09 -1.40
CA ALA A 125 21.24 -3.34 -1.41
C ALA A 125 22.41 -4.15 -0.85
N ILE A 126 22.21 -4.85 0.27
CA ILE A 126 23.20 -5.73 0.87
C ILE A 126 23.51 -6.90 -0.08
N ALA A 127 22.49 -7.51 -0.70
CA ALA A 127 22.68 -8.58 -1.67
C ALA A 127 23.54 -8.14 -2.84
N TRP A 128 23.30 -6.93 -3.37
CA TRP A 128 24.07 -6.37 -4.47
C TRP A 128 25.55 -6.18 -4.10
N HIS A 129 25.81 -5.60 -2.91
CA HIS A 129 27.18 -5.43 -2.44
C HIS A 129 27.88 -6.78 -2.21
N ALA A 130 27.22 -7.71 -1.51
CA ALA A 130 27.74 -9.04 -1.24
C ALA A 130 27.96 -9.85 -2.54
N TRP A 131 27.11 -9.69 -3.55
CA TRP A 131 27.28 -10.32 -4.85
C TRP A 131 28.63 -10.00 -5.47
N GLY A 132 29.00 -8.71 -5.48
CA GLY A 132 30.31 -8.25 -5.95
C GLY A 132 31.45 -8.74 -5.07
N ALA A 133 31.34 -8.59 -3.75
CA ALA A 133 32.37 -8.98 -2.80
C ALA A 133 32.69 -10.49 -2.82
N LEU A 134 31.67 -11.33 -3.05
CA LEU A 134 31.81 -12.78 -3.18
C LEU A 134 32.19 -13.23 -4.60
N GLY A 135 32.33 -12.30 -5.56
CA GLY A 135 32.64 -12.62 -6.95
C GLY A 135 31.58 -13.51 -7.62
N LEU A 136 30.32 -13.40 -7.22
CA LEU A 136 29.25 -14.25 -7.76
C LEU A 136 29.02 -13.94 -9.24
N GLN A 137 28.76 -15.01 -10.01
CA GLN A 137 28.49 -14.93 -11.44
C GLN A 137 27.13 -15.54 -11.75
N PRO A 138 26.35 -14.96 -12.67
CA PRO A 138 25.04 -15.48 -13.05
C PRO A 138 25.21 -16.77 -13.88
N ARG A 139 25.13 -17.91 -13.22
CA ARG A 139 25.19 -19.25 -13.84
C ARG A 139 23.78 -19.84 -13.93
N ARG A 140 23.35 -20.20 -15.14
CA ARG A 140 22.05 -20.86 -15.40
C ARG A 140 21.88 -22.15 -14.58
N ALA A 141 22.94 -22.93 -14.42
CA ALA A 141 22.93 -24.18 -13.64
C ALA A 141 22.60 -23.99 -12.15
N ARG A 142 22.71 -22.75 -11.62
CA ARG A 142 22.34 -22.41 -10.24
C ARG A 142 20.95 -21.79 -10.13
N LEU A 143 20.23 -21.63 -11.25
CA LEU A 143 18.88 -21.11 -11.23
C LEU A 143 17.90 -22.25 -11.03
N LYS A 144 16.99 -22.09 -10.07
CA LYS A 144 15.90 -23.05 -9.89
C LYS A 144 14.86 -22.89 -11.01
N PRO A 145 14.20 -23.99 -11.43
CA PRO A 145 13.23 -23.96 -12.51
C PRO A 145 11.98 -23.13 -12.18
N ASN A 146 11.59 -23.04 -10.91
CA ASN A 146 10.48 -22.19 -10.49
C ASN A 146 10.93 -20.71 -10.47
N PRO A 147 10.34 -19.82 -11.29
CA PRO A 147 10.74 -18.41 -11.34
C PRO A 147 10.67 -17.69 -9.99
N ARG A 148 9.74 -18.07 -9.11
CA ARG A 148 9.60 -17.51 -7.76
C ARG A 148 10.81 -17.78 -6.87
N PHE A 149 11.56 -18.85 -7.15
CA PHE A 149 12.70 -19.29 -6.35
C PHE A 149 13.99 -19.38 -7.18
N ALA A 150 14.01 -18.79 -8.38
CA ALA A 150 15.10 -18.94 -9.33
C ALA A 150 16.46 -18.56 -8.72
N ALA A 151 16.51 -17.49 -7.93
CA ALA A 151 17.73 -16.99 -7.30
C ALA A 151 18.01 -17.56 -5.89
N GLN A 152 17.21 -18.52 -5.39
CA GLN A 152 17.26 -18.96 -3.99
C GLN A 152 18.65 -19.48 -3.58
N ASP A 153 19.38 -20.15 -4.46
CA ASP A 153 20.71 -20.67 -4.12
C ASP A 153 21.76 -19.54 -4.01
N TYR A 154 21.59 -18.43 -4.74
CA TYR A 154 22.40 -17.24 -4.54
C TYR A 154 22.04 -16.54 -3.24
N GLU A 155 20.74 -16.40 -2.94
CA GLU A 155 20.30 -15.84 -1.66
C GLU A 155 20.83 -16.63 -0.47
N ARG A 156 20.85 -17.96 -0.56
CA ARG A 156 21.42 -18.83 0.48
C ARG A 156 22.93 -18.66 0.63
N THR A 157 23.63 -18.40 -0.47
CA THR A 157 25.07 -18.12 -0.45
C THR A 157 25.36 -16.79 0.23
N ILE A 158 24.53 -15.78 -0.01
CA ILE A 158 24.72 -14.42 0.50
C ILE A 158 24.28 -14.30 1.96
N PHE A 159 23.08 -14.79 2.29
CA PHE A 159 22.44 -14.53 3.57
C PHE A 159 22.51 -15.70 4.53
N GLY A 160 22.62 -16.94 4.05
CA GLY A 160 22.62 -18.14 4.89
C GLY A 160 21.74 -19.25 4.35
N LYS A 161 22.10 -20.50 4.66
CA LYS A 161 21.50 -21.71 4.07
C LYS A 161 20.02 -21.92 4.42
N ASP A 162 19.58 -21.45 5.57
CA ASP A 162 18.24 -21.62 6.12
C ASP A 162 17.87 -20.43 7.01
N PRO A 163 16.60 -20.30 7.44
CA PRO A 163 16.17 -19.17 8.25
C PRO A 163 17.01 -18.97 9.51
N ASN A 164 17.44 -20.03 10.22
CA ASN A 164 18.20 -19.88 11.47
C ASN A 164 19.61 -19.33 11.25
N HIS A 165 20.14 -19.43 10.03
CA HIS A 165 21.45 -18.92 9.64
C HIS A 165 21.36 -17.66 8.78
N ASP A 166 20.17 -17.08 8.59
CA ASP A 166 20.01 -15.85 7.79
C ASP A 166 20.60 -14.64 8.55
N LEU A 167 21.65 -14.03 7.99
CA LEU A 167 22.31 -12.84 8.52
C LEU A 167 21.34 -11.69 8.80
N LEU A 168 20.26 -11.56 8.03
CA LEU A 168 19.25 -10.53 8.25
C LEU A 168 18.39 -10.76 9.49
N ARG A 169 18.53 -11.89 10.19
CA ARG A 169 17.97 -12.05 11.55
C ARG A 169 18.63 -11.13 12.55
N ALA A 170 19.88 -10.75 12.35
CA ALA A 170 20.54 -9.77 13.20
C ALA A 170 20.05 -8.33 12.93
N LEU A 171 19.39 -8.08 11.80
CA LEU A 171 18.86 -6.77 11.42
C LEU A 171 17.36 -6.70 11.70
N HIS A 172 16.98 -6.00 12.77
CA HIS A 172 15.58 -5.73 13.09
C HIS A 172 15.20 -4.33 12.61
N VAL A 173 14.14 -4.24 11.81
CA VAL A 173 13.63 -2.98 11.28
C VAL A 173 12.18 -2.84 11.75
N GLU A 174 11.95 -1.85 12.61
CA GLU A 174 10.61 -1.50 13.09
C GLU A 174 9.82 -0.75 12.01
N ASP A 175 8.50 -0.81 12.10
CA ASP A 175 7.62 0.06 11.32
C ASP A 175 7.89 1.53 11.67
N SER A 176 7.76 2.42 10.69
CA SER A 176 7.89 3.84 10.96
C SER A 176 6.73 4.35 11.82
N GLN A 177 6.95 5.48 12.48
CA GLN A 177 5.82 6.27 12.96
C GLN A 177 4.92 6.63 11.77
N PRO A 178 3.59 6.57 11.93
CA PRO A 178 2.67 6.94 10.87
C PRO A 178 2.73 8.44 10.59
N VAL A 179 2.44 8.82 9.35
CA VAL A 179 2.25 10.23 8.95
C VAL A 179 0.77 10.52 8.75
N GLY A 180 0.40 11.79 8.75
CA GLY A 180 -1.00 12.18 8.59
C GLY A 180 -1.60 11.76 7.24
N LYS A 181 -2.90 11.43 7.24
CA LYS A 181 -3.66 11.06 6.05
C LYS A 181 -3.73 12.16 4.98
N ASP A 182 -3.46 13.41 5.37
CA ASP A 182 -3.28 14.57 4.49
C ASP A 182 -2.09 14.43 3.52
N ARG A 183 -1.19 13.48 3.78
CA ARG A 183 -0.05 13.15 2.91
C ARG A 183 -0.41 12.20 1.77
N LEU A 184 -1.61 11.61 1.79
CA LEU A 184 -2.08 10.73 0.72
C LEU A 184 -2.44 11.54 -0.52
N ILE A 185 -1.93 11.07 -1.66
CA ILE A 185 -2.22 11.60 -2.98
C ILE A 185 -2.57 10.44 -3.91
N LEU A 186 -3.48 10.68 -4.85
CA LEU A 186 -3.78 9.77 -5.94
C LEU A 186 -2.96 10.17 -7.15
N LEU A 187 -2.20 9.22 -7.70
CA LEU A 187 -1.41 9.41 -8.90
C LEU A 187 -1.82 8.41 -9.99
N ASN A 188 -1.93 8.92 -11.21
CA ASN A 188 -2.12 8.08 -12.38
C ASN A 188 -0.77 7.58 -12.88
N VAL A 189 -0.55 6.26 -12.81
CA VAL A 189 0.69 5.64 -13.28
C VAL A 189 0.59 5.31 -14.76
N ARG A 190 1.64 5.61 -15.52
CA ARG A 190 1.82 5.14 -16.91
C ARG A 190 3.03 4.24 -16.95
N VAL A 191 2.83 3.00 -17.41
CA VAL A 191 3.94 2.07 -17.68
C VAL A 191 4.40 2.31 -19.10
N LEU A 192 5.68 2.65 -19.27
CA LEU A 192 6.30 2.80 -20.58
C LEU A 192 6.88 1.44 -20.98
N HIS A 193 6.42 0.91 -22.10
CA HIS A 193 7.03 -0.26 -22.71
C HIS A 193 8.09 0.15 -23.72
N ARG A 194 9.00 -0.78 -24.05
CA ARG A 194 10.09 -0.54 -25.04
C ARG A 194 9.59 -0.06 -26.41
N SER A 195 8.31 -0.22 -26.71
CA SER A 195 7.65 0.15 -27.96
C SER A 195 6.77 1.41 -27.89
N GLY A 196 6.71 2.11 -26.74
CA GLY A 196 5.82 3.26 -26.52
C GLY A 196 4.54 2.93 -25.77
#